data_AF-A0A7C2VIE5-F1
#
_entry.id   AF-A0A7C2VIE5-F1
#
_cell.length_a   1.000
_cell.length_b   1.000
_cell.length_c   1.000
_cell.angle_alpha   90.00
_cell.angle_beta   90.00
_cell.angle_gamma   90.00
#
_symmetry.space_group_name_H-M   'P 1'
#
loop_
_entity.id
_entity.type
_entity.pdbx_description
1 polymer ?
#
loop_
_entity_poly.entity_id
_entity_poly.type
_entity_poly.pdbx_seq_one_letter_code
_entity_poly.pdbx_strand_id
1 'polypeptide(L)'
;MRENLRRIVGKVKKAISRLRQPPKEERLIALGKYVLDFYECVERLFERIEKRLGVPIPTGSSWHTFEGKRPAVIDHDLALRLHRYLRFRHLFRHTYGYELVWGELRPLVEGLPEVFNALRTQLESFLAKLKSQGAGAFR
;
A
#
# COMPACT_ATOMS: atom_id res chain seq x y z
N MET A 1 12.08 2.05 -5.03
CA MET A 1 10.91 1.95 -4.12
C MET A 1 9.72 2.72 -4.67
N ARG A 2 9.79 4.06 -4.84
CA ARG A 2 8.74 4.83 -5.53
C ARG A 2 8.50 4.33 -6.97
N GLU A 3 9.58 3.99 -7.67
CA GLU A 3 9.51 3.46 -9.05
C GLU A 3 8.81 2.09 -9.14
N ASN A 4 8.98 1.22 -8.14
CA ASN A 4 8.36 -0.10 -8.13
C ASN A 4 6.84 0.00 -7.96
N LEU A 5 6.38 0.81 -7.01
CA LEU A 5 4.94 1.07 -6.80
C LEU A 5 4.31 1.69 -8.04
N ARG A 6 4.95 2.71 -8.63
CA ARG A 6 4.48 3.34 -9.88
C ARG A 6 4.38 2.34 -11.03
N ARG A 7 5.39 1.47 -11.18
CA ARG A 7 5.40 0.41 -12.20
C ARG A 7 4.28 -0.61 -12.00
N ILE A 8 4.04 -1.06 -10.77
CA ILE A 8 2.96 -2.01 -10.44
C ILE A 8 1.60 -1.38 -10.77
N VAL A 9 1.35 -0.16 -10.29
CA VAL A 9 0.09 0.57 -10.56
C VAL A 9 -0.10 0.80 -12.05
N GLY A 10 0.96 1.14 -12.78
CA GLY A 10 0.91 1.30 -14.24
C GLY A 10 0.56 0.01 -14.99
N LYS A 11 1.12 -1.13 -14.55
CA LYS A 11 0.77 -2.46 -15.09
C LYS A 11 -0.69 -2.81 -14.81
N VAL A 12 -1.15 -2.58 -13.58
CA VAL A 12 -2.55 -2.83 -13.19
C VAL A 12 -3.51 -1.95 -13.99
N LYS A 13 -3.27 -0.64 -14.11
CA LYS A 13 -4.09 0.27 -14.93
C LYS A 13 -4.24 -0.22 -16.37
N LYS A 14 -3.13 -0.64 -17.00
CA LYS A 14 -3.15 -1.18 -18.37
C LYS A 14 -3.86 -2.54 -18.46
N ALA A 15 -3.78 -3.35 -17.42
CA ALA A 15 -4.45 -4.64 -17.37
C ALA A 15 -5.96 -4.46 -17.24
N ILE A 16 -6.43 -3.61 -16.31
CA ILE A 16 -7.85 -3.39 -16.07
C ILE A 16 -8.55 -2.64 -17.21
N SER A 17 -7.88 -1.69 -17.87
CA SER A 17 -8.50 -0.93 -18.97
C SER A 17 -8.87 -1.79 -20.18
N ARG A 18 -8.34 -3.02 -20.24
CA ARG A 18 -8.60 -4.00 -21.29
C ARG A 18 -9.56 -5.10 -20.86
N LEU A 19 -10.02 -5.10 -19.60
CA LEU A 19 -10.98 -6.09 -19.10
C LEU A 19 -12.40 -5.67 -19.49
N ARG A 20 -13.09 -6.55 -20.22
CA ARG A 20 -14.53 -6.43 -20.54
C ARG A 20 -15.40 -7.43 -19.78
N GLN A 21 -14.77 -8.45 -19.22
CA GLN A 21 -15.38 -9.56 -18.49
C GLN A 21 -14.41 -10.02 -17.39
N PRO A 22 -14.88 -10.83 -16.41
CA PRO A 22 -13.99 -11.44 -15.42
C PRO A 22 -12.79 -12.14 -16.10
N PRO A 23 -11.56 -11.93 -15.59
CA PRO A 23 -10.37 -12.55 -16.16
C PRO A 23 -10.39 -14.07 -15.95
N LYS A 24 -9.78 -14.81 -16.88
CA LYS A 24 -9.44 -16.22 -16.67
C LYS A 24 -8.43 -16.39 -15.54
N GLU A 25 -8.33 -17.60 -15.01
CA GLU A 25 -7.55 -17.96 -13.83
C GLU A 25 -6.10 -17.44 -13.89
N GLU A 26 -5.38 -17.65 -14.99
CA GLU A 26 -3.96 -17.26 -15.10
C GLU A 26 -3.80 -15.74 -14.95
N ARG A 27 -4.74 -14.99 -15.52
CA ARG A 27 -4.76 -13.52 -15.43
C ARG A 27 -5.24 -13.06 -14.06
N LEU A 28 -6.14 -13.79 -13.42
CA LEU A 28 -6.61 -13.52 -12.07
C LEU A 28 -5.46 -13.68 -11.05
N ILE A 29 -4.68 -14.76 -11.17
CA ILE A 29 -3.47 -15.00 -10.38
C ILE A 29 -2.45 -13.88 -10.59
N ALA A 30 -2.22 -13.47 -11.85
CA ALA A 30 -1.31 -12.37 -12.15
C ALA A 30 -1.76 -11.04 -11.51
N LEU A 31 -3.07 -10.73 -11.53
CA LEU A 31 -3.63 -9.56 -10.86
C LEU A 31 -3.48 -9.65 -9.34
N GLY A 32 -3.74 -10.82 -8.75
CA GLY A 32 -3.53 -11.06 -7.32
C GLY A 32 -2.07 -10.85 -6.91
N LYS A 33 -1.12 -11.33 -7.73
CA LYS A 33 0.30 -11.09 -7.52
C LYS A 33 0.66 -9.61 -7.56
N TYR A 34 0.05 -8.81 -8.44
CA TYR A 34 0.28 -7.36 -8.43
C TYR A 34 -0.25 -6.67 -7.17
N VAL A 35 -1.40 -7.09 -6.65
CA VAL A 35 -1.96 -6.58 -5.38
C VAL A 35 -1.04 -6.93 -4.21
N LEU A 36 -0.56 -8.19 -4.16
CA LEU A 36 0.42 -8.64 -3.17
C LEU A 36 1.70 -7.79 -3.23
N ASP A 37 2.30 -7.69 -4.42
CA ASP A 37 3.57 -6.97 -4.63
C ASP A 37 3.46 -5.49 -4.29
N PHE A 38 2.30 -4.88 -4.58
CA PHE A 38 2.02 -3.52 -4.17
C PHE A 38 2.09 -3.38 -2.66
N TYR A 39 1.36 -4.22 -1.92
CA TYR A 39 1.30 -4.13 -0.47
C TYR A 39 2.65 -4.42 0.19
N GLU A 40 3.39 -5.44 -0.26
CA GLU A 40 4.75 -5.69 0.25
C GLU A 40 5.69 -4.50 0.01
N CYS A 41 5.54 -3.77 -1.11
CA CYS A 41 6.31 -2.55 -1.35
C CYS A 41 5.93 -1.42 -0.39
N VAL A 42 4.65 -1.32 -0.01
CA VAL A 42 4.17 -0.36 1.00
C VAL A 42 4.72 -0.71 2.39
N GLU A 43 4.74 -1.99 2.78
CA GLU A 43 5.31 -2.41 4.07
C GLU A 43 6.80 -2.07 4.18
N ARG A 44 7.59 -2.45 3.16
CA ARG A 44 9.03 -2.12 3.11
C ARG A 44 9.27 -0.61 3.15
N LEU A 45 8.33 0.20 2.65
CA LEU A 45 8.41 1.65 2.72
C LEU A 45 8.22 2.17 4.15
N PHE A 46 7.24 1.65 4.88
CA PHE A 46 7.06 1.99 6.30
C PHE A 46 8.26 1.53 7.14
N GLU A 47 8.76 0.31 6.96
CA GLU A 47 9.96 -0.17 7.65
C GLU A 47 11.18 0.76 7.46
N ARG A 48 11.33 1.36 6.27
CA ARG A 48 12.41 2.33 6.02
C ARG A 48 12.19 3.66 6.71
N ILE A 49 10.94 4.13 6.76
CA ILE A 49 10.59 5.37 7.47
C ILE A 49 10.83 5.17 8.97
N GLU A 50 10.46 4.02 9.52
CA GLU A 50 10.73 3.62 10.89
C GLU A 50 12.22 3.69 11.22
N LYS A 51 13.04 2.95 10.46
CA LYS A 51 14.50 2.90 10.65
C LYS A 51 15.15 4.28 10.57
N ARG A 52 14.64 5.16 9.70
CA ARG A 52 15.19 6.51 9.53
C ARG A 52 14.82 7.46 10.67
N LEU A 53 13.65 7.27 11.29
CA LEU A 53 13.18 8.12 12.37
C LEU A 53 13.60 7.62 13.76
N GLY A 54 14.12 6.40 13.86
CA GLY A 54 14.51 5.78 15.13
C GLY A 54 13.32 5.53 16.07
N VAL A 55 12.09 5.65 15.57
CA VAL A 55 10.86 5.42 16.32
C VAL A 55 10.01 4.37 15.60
N PRO A 56 9.56 3.32 16.32
CA PRO A 56 8.79 2.25 15.73
C PRO A 56 7.55 2.80 15.04
N ILE A 57 7.32 2.43 13.78
CA ILE A 57 5.98 2.55 13.18
C ILE A 57 5.27 1.31 13.65
N PRO A 58 4.08 1.41 14.26
CA PRO A 58 3.36 0.22 14.64
C PRO A 58 3.14 -0.64 13.39
N THR A 59 3.48 -1.91 13.49
CA THR A 59 3.33 -2.86 12.37
C THR A 59 1.92 -3.45 12.35
N GLY A 60 1.55 -4.15 11.28
CA GLY A 60 0.26 -4.84 11.19
C GLY A 60 -0.93 -3.90 11.13
N SER A 61 -1.94 -4.09 11.98
CA SER A 61 -3.16 -3.26 11.99
C SER A 61 -3.03 -1.94 12.75
N SER A 62 -1.90 -1.71 13.42
CA SER A 62 -1.74 -0.61 14.39
C SER A 62 -1.05 0.63 13.84
N TRP A 63 -0.64 0.65 12.57
CA TRP A 63 0.21 1.74 12.02
C TRP A 63 -0.44 3.15 12.07
N HIS A 64 -1.73 3.21 12.35
CA HIS A 64 -2.57 4.40 12.42
C HIS A 64 -2.50 5.07 13.80
N THR A 65 -2.18 4.29 14.83
CA THR A 65 -2.17 4.71 16.23
C THR A 65 -0.74 5.06 16.65
N PHE A 66 -0.31 6.27 16.32
CA PHE A 66 0.87 6.87 16.96
C PHE A 66 0.55 8.30 17.38
N GLU A 67 -0.02 8.44 18.56
CA GLU A 67 -0.21 9.73 19.22
C GLU A 67 1.04 10.03 20.08
N GLY A 68 1.72 11.15 19.80
CA GLY A 68 2.55 11.80 20.81
C GLY A 68 4.01 12.14 20.47
N LYS A 69 4.65 11.54 19.45
CA LYS A 69 6.09 11.82 19.16
C LYS A 69 6.45 12.25 17.73
N ARG A 70 5.54 12.13 16.77
CA ARG A 70 5.73 12.61 15.38
C ARG A 70 4.37 12.81 14.69
N PRO A 71 4.29 13.60 13.61
CA PRO A 71 3.09 13.62 12.77
C PRO A 71 2.74 12.21 12.29
N ALA A 72 1.45 11.88 12.22
CA ALA A 72 1.02 10.64 11.60
C ALA A 72 1.56 10.57 10.15
N VAL A 73 2.13 9.42 9.78
CA VAL A 73 2.65 9.21 8.41
C VAL A 73 1.52 9.25 7.39
N ILE A 74 0.35 8.80 7.82
CA ILE A 74 -0.85 8.59 7.02
C ILE A 74 -2.09 8.67 7.91
N ASP A 75 -3.23 9.10 7.35
CA ASP A 75 -4.51 9.27 8.04
C ASP A 75 -5.30 7.96 8.18
N HIS A 76 -6.36 7.97 8.97
CA HIS A 76 -7.19 6.79 9.23
C HIS A 76 -7.91 6.23 7.98
N ASP A 77 -8.26 7.08 7.02
CA ASP A 77 -9.00 6.63 5.82
C ASP A 77 -8.11 5.81 4.88
N LEU A 78 -6.92 6.31 4.54
CA LEU A 78 -5.93 5.55 3.77
C LEU A 78 -5.61 4.21 4.45
N ALA A 79 -5.84 4.19 5.74
CA ALA A 79 -5.47 3.11 6.59
C ALA A 79 -6.41 1.95 6.66
N LEU A 80 -7.69 2.27 6.74
CA LEU A 80 -8.74 1.30 6.47
C LEU A 80 -8.61 0.71 5.06
N ARG A 81 -8.22 1.52 4.07
CA ARG A 81 -8.02 1.02 2.68
C ARG A 81 -6.86 0.03 2.62
N LEU A 82 -5.68 0.41 3.09
CA LEU A 82 -4.48 -0.44 3.13
C LEU A 82 -4.67 -1.72 3.98
N HIS A 83 -5.51 -1.69 5.02
CA HIS A 83 -5.87 -2.89 5.79
C HIS A 83 -6.58 -3.96 4.92
N ARG A 84 -7.32 -3.57 3.88
CA ARG A 84 -7.91 -4.53 2.92
C ARG A 84 -6.83 -5.28 2.13
N TYR A 85 -5.75 -4.58 1.78
CA TYR A 85 -4.59 -5.18 1.10
C TYR A 85 -3.78 -6.09 2.05
N LEU A 86 -3.65 -5.71 3.33
CA LEU A 86 -3.08 -6.58 4.36
C LEU A 86 -3.82 -7.90 4.47
N ARG A 87 -5.15 -7.85 4.59
CA ARG A 87 -6.00 -9.05 4.64
C ARG A 87 -5.83 -9.91 3.39
N PHE A 88 -5.81 -9.28 2.22
CA PHE A 88 -5.57 -9.98 0.97
C PHE A 88 -4.19 -10.64 0.90
N ARG A 89 -3.13 -9.98 1.40
CA ARG A 89 -1.80 -10.60 1.50
C ARG A 89 -1.86 -11.90 2.31
N HIS A 90 -2.54 -11.89 3.45
CA HIS A 90 -2.70 -13.09 4.26
C HIS A 90 -3.46 -14.17 3.49
N LEU A 91 -4.61 -13.82 2.90
CA LEU A 91 -5.39 -14.74 2.06
C LEU A 91 -4.53 -15.35 0.93
N PHE A 92 -3.89 -14.51 0.10
CA PHE A 92 -3.13 -14.95 -1.07
C PHE A 92 -1.92 -15.84 -0.74
N ARG A 93 -1.34 -15.72 0.46
CA ARG A 93 -0.22 -16.58 0.89
C ARG A 93 -0.68 -17.96 1.34
N HIS A 94 -1.94 -18.12 1.72
CA HIS A 94 -2.52 -19.38 2.20
C HIS A 94 -3.42 -20.04 1.14
N THR A 95 -4.03 -19.23 0.29
CA THR A 95 -4.86 -19.64 -0.84
C THR A 95 -3.97 -19.72 -2.08
N TYR A 96 -3.55 -20.94 -2.42
CA TYR A 96 -3.00 -21.23 -3.75
C TYR A 96 -4.01 -20.75 -4.80
N GLY A 97 -3.56 -20.07 -5.85
CA GLY A 97 -4.36 -19.17 -6.70
C GLY A 97 -5.65 -19.69 -7.35
N TYR A 98 -6.00 -20.97 -7.18
CA TYR A 98 -7.23 -21.61 -7.67
C TYR A 98 -8.51 -21.20 -6.90
N GLU A 99 -8.43 -20.72 -5.66
CA GLU A 99 -9.62 -20.22 -4.93
C GLU A 99 -9.80 -18.69 -5.05
N LEU A 100 -9.01 -18.02 -5.90
CA LEU A 100 -9.20 -16.58 -6.09
C LEU A 100 -10.55 -16.30 -6.74
N VAL A 101 -11.34 -15.45 -6.09
CA VAL A 101 -12.63 -15.00 -6.61
C VAL A 101 -12.49 -13.57 -7.15
N TRP A 102 -12.84 -13.37 -8.43
CA TRP A 102 -12.74 -12.05 -9.06
C TRP A 102 -13.54 -10.97 -8.31
N GLY A 103 -14.71 -11.30 -7.78
CA GLY A 103 -15.53 -10.37 -7.00
C GLY A 103 -14.81 -9.76 -5.79
N GLU A 104 -13.95 -10.54 -5.13
CA GLU A 104 -13.16 -10.08 -3.98
C GLU A 104 -11.88 -9.36 -4.39
N LEU A 105 -11.21 -9.84 -5.45
CA LEU A 105 -9.97 -9.25 -5.93
C LEU A 105 -10.19 -7.91 -6.66
N ARG A 106 -11.29 -7.80 -7.41
CA ARG A 106 -11.64 -6.63 -8.23
C ARG A 106 -11.51 -5.30 -7.48
N PRO A 107 -12.15 -5.08 -6.30
CA PRO A 107 -12.05 -3.79 -5.61
C PRO A 107 -10.61 -3.43 -5.21
N LEU A 108 -9.75 -4.41 -4.93
CA LEU A 108 -8.34 -4.16 -4.61
C LEU A 108 -7.56 -3.71 -5.85
N VAL A 109 -7.80 -4.37 -6.98
CA VAL A 109 -7.16 -4.08 -8.26
C VAL A 109 -7.61 -2.71 -8.79
N GLU A 110 -8.91 -2.43 -8.77
CA GLU A 110 -9.47 -1.16 -9.25
C GLU A 110 -9.11 0.01 -8.32
N GLY A 111 -9.01 -0.23 -7.00
CA GLY A 111 -8.64 0.78 -6.00
C GLY A 111 -7.15 1.11 -5.94
N LEU A 112 -6.27 0.27 -6.50
CA LEU A 112 -4.81 0.43 -6.44
C LEU A 112 -4.31 1.83 -6.84
N PRO A 113 -4.76 2.41 -7.97
CA PRO A 113 -4.38 3.76 -8.37
C PRO A 113 -4.68 4.84 -7.34
N GLU A 114 -5.87 4.77 -6.74
CA GLU A 114 -6.34 5.78 -5.80
C GLU A 114 -5.56 5.67 -4.49
N VAL A 115 -5.41 4.45 -3.97
CA VAL A 115 -4.63 4.17 -2.76
C VAL A 115 -3.17 4.58 -2.92
N PHE A 116 -2.57 4.33 -4.09
CA PHE A 116 -1.21 4.78 -4.39
C PHE A 116 -1.09 6.30 -4.39
N ASN A 117 -2.06 7.01 -4.99
CA ASN A 117 -2.06 8.47 -5.03
C ASN A 117 -2.24 9.09 -3.65
N ALA A 118 -3.13 8.54 -2.83
CA ALA A 118 -3.33 8.96 -1.44
C ALA A 118 -2.05 8.75 -0.63
N LEU A 119 -1.45 7.56 -0.70
CA LEU A 119 -0.18 7.25 -0.03
C LEU A 119 0.93 8.21 -0.46
N ARG A 120 1.09 8.47 -1.76
CA ARG A 120 2.10 9.41 -2.26
C ARG A 120 1.90 10.81 -1.67
N THR A 121 0.67 11.31 -1.70
CA THR A 121 0.33 12.68 -1.25
C THR A 121 0.56 12.84 0.25
N GLN A 122 0.16 11.86 1.05
CA GLN A 122 0.33 11.89 2.49
C GLN A 122 1.81 11.74 2.88
N LEU A 123 2.59 10.91 2.17
CA LEU A 123 4.04 10.82 2.38
C LEU A 123 4.78 12.11 2.02
N GLU A 124 4.40 12.78 0.93
CA GLU A 124 4.94 14.09 0.56
C GLU A 124 4.65 15.13 1.66
N SER A 125 3.41 15.15 2.16
CA SER A 125 2.99 16.02 3.26
C SER A 125 3.75 15.72 4.56
N PHE A 126 3.92 14.45 4.90
CA PHE A 126 4.69 13.99 6.06
C PHE A 126 6.15 14.45 5.98
N LEU A 127 6.81 14.24 4.82
CA LEU A 127 8.20 14.66 4.62
C LEU A 127 8.36 16.19 4.66
N ALA A 128 7.38 16.95 4.15
CA ALA A 128 7.39 18.41 4.25
C ALA A 128 7.30 18.87 5.72
N LYS A 129 6.41 18.26 6.51
CA LYS A 129 6.27 18.55 7.95
C LYS A 129 7.56 18.22 8.73
N LEU A 130 8.23 17.11 8.41
CA LEU A 130 9.51 16.77 9.03
C LEU A 130 10.60 17.81 8.71
N LYS A 131 10.65 18.31 7.47
CA LYS A 131 11.62 19.35 7.10
C LYS A 131 11.36 20.68 7.83
N SER A 132 10.10 21.09 7.97
CA SER A 132 9.76 22.31 8.71
C SER A 132 10.04 22.18 10.20
N GLN A 133 9.95 20.98 10.77
CA GLN A 133 10.31 20.69 12.16
C GLN A 133 11.84 20.53 12.38
N GLY A 134 12.59 20.25 11.31
CA GLY A 134 14.03 20.00 11.32
C GLY A 134 14.94 21.23 11.37
N ALA A 135 14.40 22.45 11.45
CA ALA A 135 15.22 23.65 11.67
C ALA A 135 15.80 23.77 13.10
N GLY A 136 15.44 22.86 14.03
CA GLY A 136 15.94 22.91 15.41
C GLY A 136 16.22 21.58 16.12
N ALA A 137 16.02 20.40 15.51
CA ALA A 137 15.94 19.15 16.29
C ALA A 137 16.76 17.94 15.79
N PHE A 138 17.64 18.11 14.79
CA PHE A 138 18.51 17.01 14.31
C PHE A 138 19.95 17.48 14.08
N ARG A 139 20.56 18.09 15.11
CA ARG A 139 22.01 18.13 15.27
C ARG A 139 22.43 17.07 16.27
#